data_AF-A0A7K7UC68-F1
#
_entry.id   AF-A0A7K7UC68-F1
#
_cell.length_a   1.000
_cell.length_b   1.000
_cell.length_c   1.000
_cell.angle_alpha   90.00
_cell.angle_beta   90.00
_cell.angle_gamma   90.00
#
_symmetry.space_group_name_H-M   'P 1'
#
loop_
_entity.id
_entity.type
_entity.pdbx_description
1 polymer ?
#
loop_
_entity_poly.entity_id
_entity_poly.type
_entity_poly.pdbx_seq_one_letter_code
_entity_poly.pdbx_strand_id
1 'polypeptide(L)'
;GLVIDGRTLEHVLHDSLQNIFLELTEKCRAVVCCQATPLQKSVLVRLVRNKLKAMTLAVGDGANDVSMIQVADTGVGISGQEGMQAVMASDFAISQFRHLRKLLLVHGHWCYTRLTNMVLYFFYKNVAYVNLLFWYQFFCGFSGASMTDYWILILFNLLFTSVPPIIYGVLDKDVSAEILMQLPQLYMISQ
;
A
#
# COMPACT_ATOMS: atom_id res chain seq x y z
N GLY A 1 -7.34 20.45 -16.98
CA GLY A 1 -6.70 20.53 -15.66
C GLY A 1 -7.47 21.54 -14.84
N LEU A 2 -7.55 21.35 -13.53
CA LEU A 2 -8.25 22.23 -12.60
C LEU A 2 -7.23 23.01 -11.77
N VAL A 3 -7.46 24.31 -11.59
CA VAL A 3 -6.68 25.15 -10.66
C VAL A 3 -7.65 25.78 -9.68
N ILE A 4 -7.38 25.65 -8.38
CA ILE A 4 -8.22 26.19 -7.31
C ILE A 4 -7.35 26.88 -6.26
N ASP A 5 -7.78 28.04 -5.79
CA ASP A 5 -7.11 28.78 -4.71
C ASP A 5 -7.62 28.33 -3.32
N GLY A 6 -6.84 28.60 -2.28
CA GLY A 6 -7.18 28.19 -0.91
C GLY A 6 -8.51 28.75 -0.40
N ARG A 7 -8.96 29.93 -0.84
CA ARG A 7 -10.25 30.50 -0.41
C ARG A 7 -11.42 29.77 -1.06
N THR A 8 -11.34 29.53 -2.38
CA THR A 8 -12.37 28.73 -3.06
C THR A 8 -12.35 27.28 -2.57
N LEU A 9 -11.18 26.72 -2.26
CA LEU A 9 -11.05 25.38 -1.71
C LEU A 9 -11.80 25.25 -0.37
N GLU A 10 -11.76 26.26 0.49
CA GLU A 10 -12.53 26.27 1.74
C GLU A 10 -14.04 26.16 1.51
N HIS A 11 -14.58 26.91 0.55
CA HIS A 11 -15.99 26.84 0.20
C HIS A 11 -16.39 25.49 -0.42
N VAL A 12 -15.54 24.95 -1.26
CA VAL A 12 -15.81 23.70 -1.99
C VAL A 12 -15.64 22.46 -1.10
N LEU A 13 -14.84 22.57 -0.04
CA LEU A 13 -14.70 21.54 0.99
C LEU A 13 -15.87 21.51 1.99
N HIS A 14 -16.92 22.33 1.85
CA HIS A 14 -18.16 22.15 2.62
C HIS A 14 -18.94 20.91 2.15
N ASP A 15 -19.58 20.21 3.10
CA ASP A 15 -20.24 18.90 2.89
C ASP A 15 -21.24 18.86 1.73
N SER A 16 -21.86 19.99 1.37
CA SER A 16 -22.80 20.07 0.24
C SER A 16 -22.13 20.05 -1.14
N LEU A 17 -20.88 20.52 -1.25
CA LEU A 17 -20.17 20.69 -2.54
C LEU A 17 -19.04 19.69 -2.75
N GLN A 18 -18.58 19.02 -1.69
CA GLN A 18 -17.49 18.03 -1.73
C GLN A 18 -17.68 16.96 -2.82
N ASN A 19 -18.88 16.39 -2.95
CA ASN A 19 -19.12 15.32 -3.92
C ASN A 19 -19.04 15.84 -5.36
N ILE A 20 -19.61 17.02 -5.63
CA ILE A 20 -19.56 17.67 -6.95
C ILE A 20 -18.12 18.02 -7.33
N PHE A 21 -17.34 18.49 -6.36
CA PHE A 21 -15.92 18.76 -6.55
C PHE A 21 -15.15 17.49 -6.92
N LEU A 22 -15.37 16.39 -6.19
CA LEU A 22 -14.71 15.12 -6.49
C LEU A 22 -15.03 14.62 -7.90
N GLU A 23 -16.31 14.61 -8.28
CA GLU A 23 -16.72 14.22 -9.64
C GLU A 23 -16.05 15.07 -10.74
N LEU A 24 -15.84 16.36 -10.47
CA LEU A 24 -15.13 17.25 -11.37
C LEU A 24 -13.63 16.94 -11.42
N THR A 25 -13.02 16.64 -10.26
CA THR A 25 -11.59 16.28 -10.19
C THR A 25 -11.29 14.96 -10.87
N GLU A 26 -12.17 13.97 -10.81
CA GLU A 26 -12.00 12.67 -11.50
C GLU A 26 -11.96 12.82 -13.03
N LYS A 27 -12.68 13.80 -13.58
CA LYS A 27 -12.66 14.11 -15.02
C LYS A 27 -11.43 14.91 -15.44
N CYS A 28 -10.65 15.40 -14.48
CA CYS A 28 -9.48 16.22 -14.73
C CYS A 28 -8.20 15.38 -14.75
N ARG A 29 -7.39 15.54 -15.80
CA ARG A 29 -6.06 14.90 -15.87
C ARG A 29 -5.09 15.38 -14.76
N ALA A 30 -5.27 16.59 -14.27
CA ALA A 30 -4.44 17.19 -13.22
C ALA A 30 -5.24 18.25 -12.46
N VAL A 31 -4.98 18.35 -11.15
CA VAL A 31 -5.58 19.32 -10.24
C VAL A 31 -4.46 20.03 -9.47
N VAL A 32 -4.48 21.35 -9.43
CA VAL A 32 -3.49 22.18 -8.74
C VAL A 32 -4.21 23.04 -7.71
N CYS A 33 -3.82 22.88 -6.44
CA CYS A 33 -4.32 23.71 -5.34
C CYS A 33 -3.27 24.77 -4.99
N CYS A 34 -3.60 26.05 -5.14
CA CYS A 34 -2.71 27.17 -4.86
C CYS A 34 -3.04 27.79 -3.50
N GLN A 35 -2.01 28.17 -2.73
CA GLN A 35 -2.18 28.84 -1.42
C GLN A 35 -3.03 28.05 -0.41
N ALA A 36 -3.02 26.72 -0.50
CA ALA A 36 -3.74 25.86 0.44
C ALA A 36 -3.04 25.84 1.81
N THR A 37 -3.82 26.00 2.88
CA THR A 37 -3.31 25.89 4.25
C THR A 37 -2.95 24.42 4.59
N PRO A 38 -2.05 24.16 5.57
CA PRO A 38 -1.72 22.79 5.99
C PRO A 38 -2.97 21.95 6.29
N LEU A 39 -3.94 22.55 6.99
CA LEU A 39 -5.21 21.90 7.32
C LEU A 39 -5.99 21.51 6.04
N GLN A 40 -6.12 22.43 5.08
CA GLN A 40 -6.84 22.18 3.83
C GLN A 40 -6.21 21.04 3.02
N LYS A 41 -4.86 20.97 2.97
CA LYS A 41 -4.17 19.85 2.31
C LYS A 41 -4.57 18.50 2.92
N SER A 42 -4.58 18.42 4.25
CA SER A 42 -4.94 17.19 4.97
C SER A 42 -6.41 16.79 4.76
N VAL A 43 -7.32 17.78 4.73
CA VAL A 43 -8.76 17.55 4.49
C VAL A 43 -8.99 17.04 3.07
N LEU A 44 -8.30 17.60 2.08
CA LEU A 44 -8.41 17.15 0.69
C LEU A 44 -7.92 15.71 0.51
N VAL A 45 -6.79 15.34 1.13
CA VAL A 45 -6.31 13.94 1.10
C VAL A 45 -7.32 13.00 1.75
N ARG A 46 -7.87 13.38 2.92
CA ARG A 46 -8.89 12.60 3.61
C ARG A 46 -10.16 12.42 2.77
N LEU A 47 -10.57 13.49 2.09
CA LEU A 47 -11.74 13.50 1.21
C LEU A 47 -11.57 12.48 0.09
N VAL A 48 -10.44 12.56 -0.64
CA VAL A 48 -10.12 11.65 -1.75
C VAL A 48 -10.05 10.20 -1.25
N ARG A 49 -9.33 9.95 -0.16
CA ARG A 49 -9.19 8.62 0.44
C ARG A 49 -10.54 8.00 0.80
N ASN A 50 -11.40 8.75 1.51
CA ASN A 50 -12.65 8.21 2.02
C ASN A 50 -13.74 8.07 0.95
N LYS A 51 -13.81 8.99 0.00
CA LYS A 51 -14.88 9.04 -1.00
C LYS A 51 -14.55 8.22 -2.23
N LEU A 52 -13.30 8.24 -2.69
CA LEU A 52 -12.88 7.48 -3.88
C LEU A 52 -12.39 6.08 -3.53
N LYS A 53 -12.19 5.76 -2.25
CA LYS A 53 -11.63 4.48 -1.76
C LYS A 53 -10.32 4.09 -2.47
N ALA A 54 -9.55 5.11 -2.87
CA ALA A 54 -8.27 4.95 -3.54
C ALA A 54 -7.14 5.03 -2.53
N MET A 55 -6.05 4.31 -2.79
CA MET A 55 -4.81 4.43 -2.03
C MET A 55 -4.19 5.80 -2.28
N THR A 56 -3.95 6.55 -1.21
CA THR A 56 -3.40 7.91 -1.29
C THR A 56 -1.94 7.94 -0.87
N LEU A 57 -1.13 8.65 -1.65
CA LEU A 57 0.27 8.93 -1.34
C LEU A 57 0.50 10.43 -1.23
N ALA A 58 1.11 10.86 -0.12
CA ALA A 58 1.45 12.25 0.12
C ALA A 58 2.97 12.42 0.17
N VAL A 59 3.48 13.45 -0.52
CA VAL A 59 4.91 13.80 -0.54
C VAL A 59 5.08 15.23 -0.03
N GLY A 60 6.04 15.45 0.85
CA GLY A 60 6.35 16.79 1.35
C GLY A 60 7.75 16.89 1.93
N ASP A 61 8.25 18.11 2.08
CA ASP A 61 9.60 18.44 2.57
C ASP A 61 9.56 19.28 3.86
N GLY A 62 8.49 20.04 4.08
CA GLY A 62 8.37 20.98 5.19
C GLY A 62 7.33 20.62 6.26
N ALA A 63 7.33 21.41 7.33
CA ALA A 63 6.37 21.35 8.43
C ALA A 63 4.90 21.43 7.96
N ASN A 64 4.65 22.21 6.91
CA ASN A 64 3.33 22.45 6.35
C ASN A 64 2.68 21.19 5.75
N ASP A 65 3.49 20.20 5.40
CA ASP A 65 3.04 18.97 4.76
C ASP A 65 2.88 17.82 5.75
N VAL A 66 3.32 17.96 6.99
CA VAL A 66 3.22 16.92 8.04
C VAL A 66 1.78 16.42 8.20
N SER A 67 0.82 17.35 8.30
CA SER A 67 -0.60 16.99 8.44
C SER A 67 -1.17 16.28 7.22
N MET A 68 -0.68 16.59 6.01
CA MET A 68 -1.05 15.92 4.77
C MET A 68 -0.46 14.51 4.70
N ILE A 69 0.83 14.39 5.05
CA ILE A 69 1.60 13.13 5.08
C ILE A 69 0.96 12.12 6.04
N GLN A 70 0.60 12.54 7.25
CA GLN A 70 0.03 11.66 8.28
C GLN A 70 -1.39 11.16 7.96
N VAL A 71 -2.13 11.85 7.08
CA VAL A 71 -3.51 11.48 6.73
C VAL A 71 -3.57 10.53 5.54
N ALA A 72 -2.57 10.56 4.66
CA ALA A 72 -2.45 9.65 3.52
C ALA A 72 -2.22 8.19 3.96
N ASP A 73 -2.46 7.23 3.06
CA ASP A 73 -2.15 5.82 3.32
C ASP A 73 -0.64 5.55 3.27
N THR A 74 0.12 6.36 2.53
CA THR A 74 1.58 6.31 2.53
C THR A 74 2.17 7.72 2.45
N GLY A 75 3.00 8.04 3.44
CA GLY A 75 3.70 9.31 3.54
C GLY A 75 5.16 9.23 3.09
N VAL A 76 5.60 10.15 2.23
CA VAL A 76 6.99 10.25 1.78
C VAL A 76 7.56 11.63 2.11
N GLY A 77 8.57 11.66 2.97
CA GLY A 77 9.31 12.87 3.33
C GLY A 77 10.52 13.07 2.43
N ILE A 78 10.71 14.28 1.91
CA ILE A 78 11.93 14.66 1.19
C ILE A 78 12.90 15.31 2.18
N SER A 79 14.08 14.71 2.32
CA SER A 79 15.15 15.26 3.16
C SER A 79 15.78 16.47 2.46
N GLY A 80 15.56 17.64 3.03
CA GLY A 80 16.09 18.92 2.57
C GLY A 80 16.76 19.72 3.69
N GLN A 81 17.29 20.89 3.33
CA GLN A 81 17.93 21.83 4.26
C GLN A 81 16.90 22.59 5.14
N GLU A 82 15.63 22.63 4.72
CA GLU A 82 14.56 23.43 5.36
C GLU A 82 13.97 22.79 6.63
N GLY A 83 14.38 21.56 6.96
CA GLY A 83 14.01 20.89 8.20
C GLY A 83 13.78 19.39 8.02
N MET A 84 13.81 18.65 9.13
CA MET A 84 13.58 17.20 9.14
C MET A 84 12.15 16.81 9.52
N GLN A 85 11.25 17.77 9.72
CA GLN A 85 9.92 17.51 10.28
C GLN A 85 9.05 16.63 9.38
N ALA A 86 9.03 16.90 8.05
CA ALA A 86 8.29 16.05 7.11
C ALA A 86 8.86 14.62 7.07
N VAL A 87 10.19 14.50 7.09
CA VAL A 87 10.89 13.20 7.11
C VAL A 87 10.57 12.40 8.37
N MET A 88 10.62 13.04 9.54
CA MET A 88 10.32 12.39 10.83
C MET A 88 8.85 11.95 10.95
N ALA A 89 7.94 12.60 10.21
CA ALA A 89 6.53 12.28 10.21
C ALA A 89 6.09 11.36 9.05
N SER A 90 7.02 10.93 8.19
CA SER A 90 6.75 10.13 6.99
C SER A 90 7.12 8.66 7.16
N ASP A 91 6.47 7.78 6.40
CA ASP A 91 6.81 6.35 6.36
C ASP A 91 8.12 6.08 5.62
N PHE A 92 8.38 6.85 4.55
CA PHE A 92 9.59 6.74 3.75
C PHE A 92 10.30 8.09 3.62
N ALA A 93 11.63 8.07 3.79
CA ALA A 93 12.48 9.24 3.58
C ALA A 93 13.25 9.11 2.26
N ILE A 94 13.16 10.11 1.38
CA ILE A 94 13.97 10.18 0.15
C ILE A 94 14.75 11.49 0.11
N SER A 95 15.94 11.49 -0.49
CA SER A 95 16.75 12.73 -0.59
C SER A 95 16.28 13.68 -1.69
N GLN A 96 15.66 13.16 -2.75
CA GLN A 96 15.25 13.94 -3.92
C GLN A 96 14.01 13.33 -4.56
N PHE A 97 13.14 14.16 -5.12
CA PHE A 97 11.90 13.72 -5.75
C PHE A 97 12.11 12.68 -6.86
N ARG A 98 13.24 12.71 -7.59
CA ARG A 98 13.57 11.71 -8.62
C ARG A 98 13.63 10.27 -8.11
N HIS A 99 13.90 10.07 -6.82
CA HIS A 99 13.95 8.74 -6.22
C HIS A 99 12.55 8.15 -5.96
N LEU A 100 11.51 8.99 -5.92
CA LEU A 100 10.12 8.56 -5.78
C LEU A 100 9.72 7.60 -6.90
N ARG A 101 10.17 7.86 -8.14
CA ARG A 101 9.89 6.98 -9.29
C ARG A 101 10.38 5.56 -9.06
N LYS A 102 11.61 5.40 -8.53
CA LYS A 102 12.18 4.09 -8.23
C LYS A 102 11.51 3.43 -7.02
N LEU A 103 11.19 4.22 -5.99
CA LEU A 103 10.47 3.76 -4.81
C LEU A 103 9.13 3.12 -5.20
N LEU A 104 8.34 3.80 -6.03
CA LEU A 104 7.02 3.30 -6.42
C LEU A 104 7.10 2.15 -7.45
N LEU A 105 7.76 2.39 -8.59
CA LEU A 105 7.71 1.45 -9.70
C LEU A 105 8.48 0.16 -9.43
N VAL A 106 9.60 0.22 -8.70
CA VAL A 106 10.43 -0.95 -8.44
C VAL A 106 10.09 -1.55 -7.09
N HIS A 107 10.25 -0.79 -6.01
CA HIS A 107 10.05 -1.33 -4.66
C HIS A 107 8.57 -1.57 -4.35
N GLY A 108 7.67 -0.68 -4.79
CA GLY A 108 6.23 -0.87 -4.64
C GLY A 108 5.73 -2.12 -5.37
N HIS A 109 6.10 -2.29 -6.63
CA HIS A 109 5.71 -3.48 -7.43
C HIS A 109 6.23 -4.78 -6.81
N TRP A 110 7.54 -4.86 -6.51
CA TRP A 110 8.10 -6.06 -5.88
C TRP A 110 7.45 -6.36 -4.53
N CYS A 111 7.24 -5.36 -3.68
CA CYS A 111 6.60 -5.57 -2.39
C CYS A 111 5.17 -6.11 -2.54
N TYR A 112 4.41 -5.56 -3.49
CA TYR A 112 3.05 -6.01 -3.79
C TYR A 112 3.02 -7.46 -4.28
N THR A 113 3.82 -7.81 -5.30
CA THR A 113 3.87 -9.18 -5.85
C THR A 113 4.33 -10.19 -4.77
N ARG A 114 5.37 -9.86 -4.02
CA ARG A 114 5.91 -10.70 -2.94
C ARG A 114 4.88 -10.97 -1.85
N LEU A 115 4.21 -9.92 -1.36
CA LEU A 115 3.20 -10.04 -0.32
C LEU A 115 2.01 -10.87 -0.81
N THR A 116 1.54 -10.61 -2.03
CA THR A 116 0.43 -11.35 -2.64
C THR A 116 0.74 -12.84 -2.74
N ASN A 117 1.88 -13.19 -3.29
CA ASN A 117 2.28 -14.59 -3.46
C ASN A 117 2.59 -15.27 -2.12
N MET A 118 3.18 -14.55 -1.16
CA MET A 118 3.40 -15.06 0.19
C MET A 118 2.07 -15.42 0.88
N VAL A 119 1.07 -14.54 0.79
CA VAL A 119 -0.26 -14.78 1.38
C VAL A 119 -0.96 -15.95 0.70
N LEU A 120 -0.96 -16.01 -0.64
CA LEU A 120 -1.54 -17.12 -1.39
C LEU A 120 -0.89 -18.46 -1.03
N TYR A 121 0.45 -18.50 -0.96
CA TYR A 121 1.19 -19.69 -0.57
C TYR A 121 0.87 -20.09 0.87
N PHE A 122 0.77 -19.12 1.79
CA PHE A 122 0.42 -19.37 3.19
C PHE A 122 -0.96 -20.01 3.34
N PHE A 123 -1.97 -19.56 2.59
CA PHE A 123 -3.28 -20.20 2.59
C PHE A 123 -3.23 -21.58 1.94
N TYR A 124 -2.60 -21.70 0.78
CA TYR A 124 -2.49 -22.97 0.06
C TYR A 124 -1.89 -24.07 0.93
N LYS A 125 -0.76 -23.81 1.60
CA LYS A 125 -0.10 -24.83 2.43
C LYS A 125 -0.96 -25.28 3.60
N ASN A 126 -1.69 -24.36 4.24
CA ASN A 126 -2.50 -24.66 5.41
C ASN A 126 -3.76 -25.41 5.01
N VAL A 127 -4.43 -24.96 3.95
CA VAL A 127 -5.62 -25.62 3.43
C VAL A 127 -5.28 -27.04 2.94
N ALA A 128 -4.18 -27.23 2.21
CA ALA A 128 -3.76 -28.55 1.77
C ALA A 128 -3.53 -29.51 2.95
N TYR A 129 -2.87 -29.04 4.01
CA TYR A 129 -2.61 -29.84 5.20
C TYR A 129 -3.88 -30.19 5.98
N VAL A 130 -4.77 -29.22 6.22
CA VAL A 130 -6.05 -29.45 6.90
C VAL A 130 -6.96 -30.35 6.05
N ASN A 131 -6.96 -30.19 4.73
CA ASN A 131 -7.76 -31.01 3.82
C ASN A 131 -7.34 -32.48 3.88
N LEU A 132 -6.03 -32.76 3.99
CA LEU A 132 -5.52 -34.11 4.18
C LEU A 132 -6.01 -34.74 5.49
N LEU A 133 -5.98 -34.01 6.60
CA LEU A 133 -6.52 -34.48 7.88
C LEU A 133 -8.04 -34.68 7.81
N PHE A 134 -8.76 -33.82 7.10
CA PHE A 134 -10.19 -33.94 6.88
C PHE A 134 -10.55 -35.23 6.11
N TRP A 135 -9.83 -35.53 5.02
CA TRP A 135 -10.06 -36.78 4.26
C TRP A 135 -9.75 -38.03 5.07
N TYR A 136 -8.72 -37.99 5.91
CA TYR A 136 -8.40 -39.09 6.82
C TYR A 136 -9.57 -39.44 7.76
N GLN A 137 -10.34 -38.44 8.20
CA GLN A 137 -11.47 -38.69 9.11
C GLN A 137 -12.58 -39.55 8.49
N PHE A 138 -12.74 -39.56 7.16
CA PHE A 138 -13.70 -40.46 6.51
C PHE A 138 -13.33 -41.93 6.72
N PHE A 139 -12.03 -42.26 6.70
CA PHE A 139 -11.55 -43.62 6.94
C PHE A 139 -11.65 -44.03 8.42
N CYS A 140 -11.59 -43.05 9.33
CA CYS A 140 -11.68 -43.26 10.77
C CYS A 140 -13.10 -43.10 11.35
N GLY A 141 -14.12 -42.92 10.50
CA GLY A 141 -15.51 -42.72 10.92
C GLY A 141 -15.73 -41.46 11.76
N PHE A 142 -14.95 -40.40 11.52
CA PHE A 142 -14.97 -39.13 12.28
C PHE A 142 -14.67 -39.28 13.78
N SER A 143 -13.89 -40.29 14.17
CA SER A 143 -13.49 -40.51 15.57
C SER A 143 -12.57 -39.43 16.14
N GLY A 144 -12.04 -38.52 15.31
CA GLY A 144 -11.11 -37.46 15.74
C GLY A 144 -9.67 -37.94 15.89
N ALA A 145 -9.37 -39.17 15.46
CA ALA A 145 -8.00 -39.68 15.43
C ALA A 145 -7.15 -38.85 14.44
N SER A 146 -5.94 -38.47 14.85
CA SER A 146 -5.00 -37.75 13.98
C SER A 146 -4.12 -38.72 13.23
N MET A 147 -3.94 -38.50 11.92
CA MET A 147 -3.00 -39.28 11.09
C MET A 147 -1.53 -38.98 11.46
N THR A 148 -1.26 -37.76 11.93
CA THR A 148 0.09 -37.26 12.24
C THR A 148 0.28 -37.01 13.73
N ASP A 149 1.50 -37.22 14.20
CA ASP A 149 1.91 -36.91 15.58
C ASP A 149 1.70 -35.41 15.90
N TYR A 150 1.38 -35.11 17.16
CA TYR A 150 1.16 -33.77 17.68
C TYR A 150 2.36 -32.85 17.45
N TRP A 151 3.58 -33.38 17.58
CA TRP A 151 4.79 -32.62 17.28
C TRP A 151 4.90 -32.22 15.81
N ILE A 152 4.50 -33.10 14.89
CA ILE A 152 4.51 -32.81 13.45
C ILE A 152 3.46 -31.74 13.12
N LEU A 153 2.28 -31.81 13.75
CA LEU A 153 1.22 -30.79 13.64
C LEU A 153 1.74 -29.38 13.96
N ILE A 154 2.54 -29.24 15.03
CA ILE A 154 3.12 -27.97 15.44
C ILE A 154 4.29 -27.57 14.53
N LEU A 155 5.20 -28.50 14.25
CA LEU A 155 6.44 -28.23 13.51
C LEU A 155 6.19 -27.98 12.01
N PHE A 156 5.08 -28.49 11.45
CA PHE A 156 4.74 -28.32 10.04
C PHE A 156 4.62 -26.84 9.66
N ASN A 157 3.88 -26.06 10.45
CA ASN A 157 3.71 -24.64 10.19
C ASN A 157 4.93 -23.80 10.60
N LEU A 158 5.60 -24.18 11.69
CA LEU A 158 6.68 -23.40 12.29
C LEU A 158 8.04 -23.58 11.60
N LEU A 159 8.42 -24.82 11.28
CA LEU A 159 9.78 -25.16 10.84
C LEU A 159 9.81 -25.64 9.39
N PHE A 160 8.89 -26.53 9.01
CA PHE A 160 8.98 -27.17 7.69
C PHE A 160 8.43 -26.31 6.55
N THR A 161 7.46 -25.43 6.82
CA THR A 161 6.78 -24.66 5.76
C THR A 161 6.77 -23.15 5.97
N SER A 162 7.48 -22.63 6.97
CA SER A 162 7.63 -21.19 7.20
C SER A 162 8.71 -20.56 6.32
N VAL A 163 9.79 -21.31 6.05
CA VAL A 163 10.96 -20.83 5.31
C VAL A 163 10.66 -20.53 3.82
N PRO A 164 9.97 -21.40 3.05
CA PRO A 164 9.69 -21.12 1.64
C PRO A 164 8.88 -19.83 1.37
N PRO A 165 7.79 -19.52 2.10
CA PRO A 165 7.09 -18.26 1.92
C PRO A 165 7.93 -17.03 2.30
N ILE A 166 8.85 -17.15 3.27
CA ILE A 166 9.80 -16.07 3.59
C ILE A 166 10.79 -15.85 2.46
N ILE A 167 11.38 -16.93 1.92
CA ILE A 167 12.32 -16.84 0.78
C ILE A 167 11.62 -16.20 -0.41
N TYR A 168 10.43 -16.66 -0.74
CA TYR A 168 9.63 -16.11 -1.84
C TYR A 168 9.26 -14.63 -1.57
N GLY A 169 8.82 -14.32 -0.34
CA GLY A 169 8.43 -12.96 0.06
C GLY A 169 9.59 -11.95 0.13
N VAL A 170 10.84 -12.39 0.20
CA VAL A 170 12.01 -11.49 0.33
C VAL A 170 12.83 -11.40 -0.96
N LEU A 171 13.07 -12.54 -1.61
CA LEU A 171 14.04 -12.63 -2.70
C LEU A 171 13.40 -12.60 -4.08
N ASP A 172 12.11 -12.92 -4.19
CA ASP A 172 11.48 -13.04 -5.50
C ASP A 172 11.45 -11.69 -6.25
N LYS A 173 11.74 -11.74 -7.54
CA LYS A 173 11.78 -10.60 -8.45
C LYS A 173 11.23 -11.09 -9.78
N ASP A 174 9.92 -10.94 -9.92
CA ASP A 174 9.17 -11.25 -11.13
C ASP A 174 9.70 -10.51 -12.37
N VAL A 175 10.00 -9.21 -12.22
CA VAL A 175 10.50 -8.35 -13.29
C VAL A 175 11.75 -7.58 -12.82
N SER A 176 12.72 -7.39 -13.72
CA SER A 176 13.93 -6.63 -13.42
C SER A 176 13.61 -5.15 -13.16
N ALA A 177 14.43 -4.51 -12.33
CA ALA A 177 14.25 -3.08 -12.00
C ALA A 177 14.34 -2.17 -13.24
N GLU A 178 15.13 -2.57 -14.25
CA GLU A 178 15.28 -1.80 -15.49
C GLU A 178 13.99 -1.78 -16.30
N ILE A 179 13.35 -2.94 -16.45
CA ILE A 179 12.08 -3.07 -17.18
C ILE A 179 10.98 -2.30 -16.45
N LEU A 180 10.89 -2.42 -15.12
CA LEU A 180 9.89 -1.68 -14.33
C LEU A 180 10.05 -0.15 -14.44
N MET A 181 11.28 0.33 -14.60
CA MET A 181 11.56 1.76 -14.79
C MET A 181 11.29 2.24 -16.22
N GLN A 182 11.38 1.36 -17.22
CA GLN A 182 11.09 1.66 -18.63
C GLN A 182 9.59 1.56 -18.95
N LEU A 183 8.88 0.61 -18.33
CA LEU A 183 7.48 0.30 -18.57
C LEU A 183 6.62 0.56 -17.31
N PRO A 184 6.30 1.84 -17.01
CA PRO A 184 5.49 2.18 -15.84
C PRO A 184 4.06 1.61 -15.89
N GLN A 185 3.60 1.16 -17.06
CA GLN A 185 2.30 0.51 -17.24
C GLN A 185 2.17 -0.79 -16.41
N LEU A 186 3.28 -1.48 -16.14
CA LEU A 186 3.27 -2.69 -15.32
C LEU A 186 2.81 -2.42 -13.87
N TYR A 187 2.95 -1.19 -13.39
CA TYR A 187 2.50 -0.81 -12.06
C TYR A 187 0.96 -0.75 -11.95
N MET A 188 0.24 -0.50 -13.06
CA MET A 188 -1.24 -0.48 -13.03
C MET A 188 -1.85 -1.85 -12.71
N ILE A 189 -1.12 -2.94 -12.98
CA ILE A 189 -1.56 -4.30 -12.63
C ILE A 189 -1.59 -4.49 -11.10
N SER A 190 -0.83 -3.67 -10.36
CA SER A 190 -0.72 -3.69 -8.91
C SER A 190 -1.67 -2.70 -8.19
N GLN A 191 -2.49 -1.94 -8.92
CA GLN A 191 -3.40 -0.92 -8.38
C GLN A 191 -4.86 -1.39 -8.29
#